data_AF-A0A3B8IZ05-F1
#
_entry.id   AF-A0A3B8IZ05-F1
#
_cell.length_a   1.000
_cell.length_b   1.000
_cell.length_c   1.000
_cell.angle_alpha   90.00
_cell.angle_beta   90.00
_cell.angle_gamma   90.00
#
_symmetry.space_group_name_H-M   'P 1'
#
loop_
_entity.id
_entity.type
_entity.pdbx_description
1 polymer ?
#
loop_
_entity_poly.entity_id
_entity_poly.type
_entity_poly.pdbx_seq_one_letter_code
_entity_poly.pdbx_strand_id
1 'polypeptide(L)'
;MTEQQVIDLIEDHKSERGMQWWNKLYPDSPLTSYGVGLTVLRKLAKQVGRDHALALTLWQSNLYDARLMGLLIDDPKLITREQAEAQVEEVNIGHLSHVFSSCDAALAKTP
;
A
#
# COMPACT_ATOMS: atom_id res chain seq x y z
N MET A 1 2.08 3.32 15.15
CA MET A 1 3.43 3.11 14.58
C MET A 1 3.79 4.34 13.78
N THR A 2 5.07 4.64 13.59
CA THR A 2 5.52 5.69 12.65
C THR A 2 5.68 5.13 11.24
N GLU A 3 5.80 6.01 10.24
CA GLU A 3 6.11 5.62 8.84
C GLU A 3 7.36 4.75 8.78
N GLN A 4 8.46 5.19 9.38
CA GLN A 4 9.72 4.45 9.39
C GLN A 4 9.56 3.05 9.99
N GLN A 5 8.84 2.92 11.10
CA GLN A 5 8.58 1.62 11.73
C GLN A 5 7.79 0.67 10.82
N VAL A 6 6.87 1.20 10.00
CA VAL A 6 6.15 0.38 9.02
C VAL A 6 7.08 0.00 7.86
N ILE A 7 7.91 0.90 7.37
CA ILE A 7 8.88 0.61 6.30
C ILE A 7 9.87 -0.46 6.76
N ASP A 8 10.42 -0.33 7.98
CA ASP A 8 11.31 -1.34 8.57
C ASP A 8 10.62 -2.71 8.67
N LEU A 9 9.35 -2.72 9.10
CA LEU A 9 8.55 -3.95 9.17
C LEU A 9 8.32 -4.60 7.79
N ILE A 10 8.10 -3.79 6.75
CA ILE A 10 7.98 -4.30 5.37
C ILE A 10 9.34 -4.85 4.92
N GLU A 11 10.44 -4.14 5.19
CA GLU A 11 11.78 -4.56 4.80
C GLU A 11 12.17 -5.91 5.42
N ASP A 12 11.85 -6.12 6.69
CA ASP A 12 12.08 -7.39 7.39
C ASP A 12 11.40 -8.59 6.70
N HIS A 13 10.40 -8.33 5.84
CA HIS A 13 9.67 -9.34 5.08
C HIS A 13 9.97 -9.31 3.57
N LYS A 14 11.04 -8.62 3.15
CA LYS A 14 11.43 -8.51 1.74
C LYS A 14 11.64 -9.87 1.09
N SER A 15 11.34 -9.95 -0.20
CA SER A 15 11.50 -11.17 -1.00
C SER A 15 12.37 -10.90 -2.20
N GLU A 16 13.53 -11.54 -2.27
CA GLU A 16 14.43 -11.45 -3.44
C GLU A 16 13.72 -11.83 -4.74
N ARG A 17 12.94 -12.92 -4.69
CA ARG A 17 12.11 -13.34 -5.82
C ARG A 17 11.11 -12.24 -6.19
N GLY A 18 10.42 -11.67 -5.20
CA GLY A 18 9.45 -10.58 -5.44
C GLY A 18 10.11 -9.35 -6.07
N MET A 19 11.27 -8.93 -5.57
CA MET A 19 12.04 -7.81 -6.10
C MET A 19 12.51 -8.06 -7.55
N GLN A 20 12.99 -9.26 -7.85
CA GLN A 20 13.36 -9.65 -9.22
C GLN A 20 12.16 -9.59 -10.17
N TRP A 21 10.99 -10.07 -9.72
CA TRP A 21 9.75 -9.98 -10.48
C TRP A 21 9.29 -8.53 -10.67
N TRP A 22 9.39 -7.70 -9.64
CA TRP A 22 9.09 -6.27 -9.72
C TRP A 22 9.94 -5.58 -10.78
N ASN A 23 11.27 -5.72 -10.70
CA ASN A 23 12.20 -5.10 -11.65
C ASN A 23 12.00 -5.60 -13.09
N LYS A 24 11.56 -6.85 -13.26
CA LYS A 24 11.25 -7.40 -14.58
C LYS A 24 9.97 -6.83 -15.18
N LEU A 25 8.93 -6.65 -14.37
CA LEU A 25 7.60 -6.20 -14.85
C LEU A 25 7.50 -4.68 -14.94
N TYR A 26 8.24 -3.96 -14.09
CA TYR A 26 8.15 -2.51 -13.96
C TYR A 26 9.55 -1.85 -13.99
N PRO A 27 10.35 -2.09 -15.04
CA PRO A 27 11.73 -1.60 -15.12
C PRO A 27 11.85 -0.07 -15.10
N ASP A 28 10.84 0.63 -15.63
CA ASP A 28 10.82 2.09 -15.73
C ASP A 28 9.94 2.74 -14.64
N SER A 29 9.54 1.98 -13.62
CA SER A 29 8.70 2.53 -12.56
C SER A 29 9.47 3.50 -11.68
N PRO A 30 8.87 4.65 -11.32
CA PRO A 30 9.45 5.56 -10.34
C PRO A 30 9.40 4.98 -8.90
N LEU A 31 8.70 3.87 -8.70
CA LEU A 31 8.55 3.22 -7.40
C LEU A 31 9.53 2.06 -7.23
N THR A 32 10.09 1.97 -6.03
CA THR A 32 10.86 0.81 -5.57
C THR A 32 9.93 -0.20 -4.91
N SER A 33 10.36 -1.46 -4.79
CA SER A 33 9.62 -2.47 -4.04
C SER A 33 10.57 -3.43 -3.35
N TYR A 34 10.20 -3.83 -2.13
CA TYR A 34 10.80 -4.95 -1.40
C TYR A 34 10.22 -6.31 -1.82
N GLY A 35 9.27 -6.31 -2.76
CA GLY A 35 8.69 -7.51 -3.34
C GLY A 35 7.82 -8.30 -2.37
N VAL A 36 7.24 -7.65 -1.36
CA VAL A 36 6.48 -8.33 -0.31
C VAL A 36 5.15 -8.77 -0.89
N GLY A 37 4.82 -10.06 -0.74
CA GLY A 37 3.57 -10.60 -1.24
C GLY A 37 2.36 -10.00 -0.53
N LEU A 38 1.26 -9.75 -1.26
CA LEU A 38 0.03 -9.16 -0.72
C LEU A 38 -0.54 -9.92 0.49
N THR A 39 -0.39 -11.24 0.55
CA THR A 39 -0.80 -12.06 1.70
C THR A 39 -0.03 -11.69 2.97
N VAL A 40 1.26 -11.40 2.86
CA VAL A 40 2.10 -10.97 3.99
C VAL A 40 1.73 -9.54 4.38
N LEU A 41 1.61 -8.62 3.41
CA LEU A 41 1.19 -7.24 3.66
C LEU A 41 -0.17 -7.17 4.39
N ARG A 42 -1.16 -7.99 4.01
CA ARG A 42 -2.44 -8.07 4.73
C ARG A 42 -2.30 -8.56 6.17
N LYS A 43 -1.33 -9.42 6.48
CA LYS A 43 -1.04 -9.84 7.87
C LYS A 43 -0.38 -8.70 8.65
N LEU A 44 0.58 -8.01 8.05
CA LEU A 44 1.24 -6.85 8.66
C LEU A 44 0.24 -5.72 8.91
N ALA A 45 -0.64 -5.42 7.95
CA ALA A 45 -1.69 -4.40 8.09
C ALA A 45 -2.61 -4.67 9.29
N LYS A 46 -2.92 -5.94 9.58
CA LYS A 46 -3.69 -6.31 10.78
C LYS A 46 -2.93 -6.04 12.08
N GLN A 47 -1.61 -6.13 12.07
CA GLN A 47 -0.76 -5.82 13.24
C GLN A 47 -0.63 -4.30 13.43
N VAL A 48 -0.48 -3.54 12.34
CA VAL A 48 -0.41 -2.08 12.37
C VAL A 48 -1.75 -1.48 12.84
N GLY A 49 -2.87 -2.05 12.42
CA GLY A 49 -4.22 -1.53 12.71
C GLY A 49 -4.61 -0.40 11.75
N ARG A 50 -5.78 0.19 11.98
CA ARG A 50 -6.25 1.33 11.16
C ARG A 50 -5.67 2.64 11.64
N ASP A 51 -5.15 3.43 10.72
CA ASP A 51 -4.61 4.76 10.98
C ASP A 51 -4.60 5.58 9.68
N HIS A 52 -5.54 6.52 9.58
CA HIS A 52 -5.71 7.37 8.40
C HIS A 52 -4.51 8.30 8.15
N ALA A 53 -3.97 8.92 9.20
CA ALA A 53 -2.84 9.83 9.06
C ALA A 53 -1.58 9.09 8.58
N LEU A 54 -1.36 7.89 9.12
CA LEU A 54 -0.29 7.01 8.68
C LEU A 54 -0.54 6.50 7.25
N ALA A 55 -1.78 6.15 6.90
CA ALA A 55 -2.13 5.72 5.55
C ALA A 55 -1.79 6.77 4.49
N LEU A 56 -2.15 8.03 4.73
CA LEU A 56 -1.83 9.16 3.86
C LEU A 56 -0.32 9.37 3.74
N THR A 57 0.41 9.22 4.85
CA THR A 57 1.87 9.34 4.86
C THR A 57 2.52 8.24 4.01
N LEU A 58 2.11 6.98 4.21
CA LEU A 58 2.61 5.83 3.46
C LEU A 58 2.26 5.91 1.96
N TRP A 59 1.12 6.51 1.60
CA TRP A 59 0.73 6.74 0.21
C TRP A 59 1.72 7.61 -0.56
N GLN A 60 2.32 8.60 0.11
CA GLN A 60 3.31 9.50 -0.48
C GLN A 60 4.70 8.87 -0.66
N SER A 61 4.90 7.66 -0.13
CA SER A 61 6.19 6.96 -0.23
C SER A 61 6.53 6.61 -1.69
N ASN A 62 7.84 6.58 -1.98
CA ASN A 62 8.38 6.01 -3.22
C ASN A 62 8.53 4.47 -3.15
N LEU A 63 8.12 3.86 -2.05
CA LEU A 63 8.05 2.42 -1.87
C LEU A 63 6.64 1.91 -2.20
N TYR A 64 6.52 1.10 -3.24
CA TYR A 64 5.27 0.49 -3.69
C TYR A 64 4.58 -0.32 -2.58
N ASP A 65 5.34 -1.11 -1.82
CA ASP A 65 4.81 -1.90 -0.71
C ASP A 65 4.23 -1.01 0.41
N ALA A 66 4.80 0.18 0.64
CA ALA A 66 4.25 1.16 1.59
C ALA A 66 2.92 1.74 1.08
N ARG A 67 2.81 2.07 -0.21
CA ARG A 67 1.53 2.52 -0.79
C ARG A 67 0.42 1.47 -0.65
N LEU A 68 0.76 0.19 -0.88
CA LEU A 68 -0.15 -0.92 -0.61
C LEU A 68 -0.55 -0.99 0.88
N MET A 69 0.41 -0.82 1.79
CA MET A 69 0.10 -0.76 3.22
C MET A 69 -0.84 0.39 3.56
N GLY A 70 -0.64 1.57 2.97
CA GLY A 70 -1.53 2.72 3.13
C GLY A 70 -2.99 2.38 2.81
N LEU A 71 -3.24 1.78 1.64
CA LEU A 71 -4.59 1.34 1.24
C LEU A 71 -5.21 0.30 2.19
N LEU A 72 -4.39 -0.52 2.84
CA LEU A 72 -4.85 -1.59 3.73
C LEU A 72 -5.16 -1.10 5.14
N ILE A 73 -4.50 -0.04 5.61
CA ILE A 73 -4.63 0.49 6.97
C ILE A 73 -5.48 1.76 7.05
N ASP A 74 -5.93 2.30 5.93
CA ASP A 74 -6.74 3.52 5.94
C ASP A 74 -8.06 3.32 6.71
N ASP A 75 -8.54 4.40 7.34
CA ASP A 75 -9.84 4.39 8.02
C ASP A 75 -10.95 4.75 7.02
N PRO A 76 -11.84 3.80 6.67
CA PRO A 76 -12.93 4.05 5.74
C PRO A 76 -13.83 5.22 6.13
N LYS A 77 -13.94 5.55 7.43
CA LYS A 77 -14.80 6.65 7.88
C LYS A 77 -14.23 8.03 7.60
N LEU A 78 -12.94 8.11 7.26
CA LEU A 78 -12.21 9.35 7.06
C LEU A 78 -11.81 9.57 5.60
N ILE A 79 -11.95 8.57 4.74
CA ILE A 79 -11.68 8.70 3.31
C ILE A 79 -12.68 9.68 2.70
N THR A 80 -12.16 10.73 2.07
CA THR A 80 -12.97 11.69 1.33
C THR A 80 -13.04 11.34 -0.15
N ARG A 81 -14.00 11.95 -0.86
CA ARG A 81 -14.09 11.84 -2.32
C ARG A 81 -12.82 12.33 -2.99
N GLU A 82 -12.30 13.46 -2.54
CA GLU A 82 -11.12 14.11 -3.12
C GLU A 82 -9.87 13.23 -2.95
N GLN A 83 -9.73 12.57 -1.79
CA GLN A 83 -8.69 11.58 -1.59
C GLN A 83 -8.84 10.42 -2.58
N ALA A 84 -10.04 9.85 -2.69
CA ALA A 84 -10.28 8.72 -3.59
C ALA A 84 -9.99 9.09 -5.06
N GLU A 85 -10.44 10.27 -5.50
CA GLU A 85 -10.18 10.80 -6.84
C GLU A 85 -8.68 11.01 -7.08
N ALA A 86 -7.94 11.57 -6.13
CA ALA A 86 -6.49 11.70 -6.23
C ALA A 86 -5.78 10.34 -6.33
N GLN A 87 -6.22 9.36 -5.54
CA GLN A 87 -5.63 8.01 -5.54
C GLN A 87 -5.94 7.24 -6.84
N VAL A 88 -7.12 7.41 -7.45
CA VAL A 88 -7.50 6.76 -8.72
C VAL A 88 -6.50 7.06 -9.84
N GLU A 89 -5.96 8.27 -9.88
CA GLU A 89 -4.98 8.66 -10.91
C GLU A 89 -3.63 7.92 -10.78
N GLU A 90 -3.33 7.42 -9.58
CA GLU A 90 -2.02 6.86 -9.21
C GLU A 90 -1.99 5.31 -9.07
N VAL A 91 -3.15 4.64 -9.00
CA VAL A 91 -3.24 3.18 -8.73
C VAL A 91 -2.89 2.26 -9.92
N ASN A 92 -2.34 2.80 -10.99
CA ASN A 92 -2.14 2.10 -12.28
C ASN A 92 -0.97 1.10 -12.32
N ILE A 93 -0.36 0.79 -11.17
CA ILE A 93 0.79 -0.10 -11.06
C ILE A 93 0.55 -1.28 -10.11
N GLY A 94 1.03 -2.46 -10.50
CA GLY A 94 0.98 -3.65 -9.67
C GLY A 94 -0.43 -4.03 -9.25
N HIS A 95 -0.60 -4.17 -7.94
CA HIS A 95 -1.84 -4.51 -7.27
C HIS A 95 -2.53 -3.30 -6.65
N LEU A 96 -2.06 -2.07 -6.87
CA LEU A 96 -2.68 -0.88 -6.27
C LEU A 96 -4.15 -0.77 -6.69
N SER A 97 -4.46 -0.89 -7.98
CA SER A 97 -5.85 -0.86 -8.47
C SER A 97 -6.70 -1.98 -7.86
N HIS A 98 -6.17 -3.21 -7.82
CA HIS A 98 -6.84 -4.36 -7.21
C HIS A 98 -7.14 -4.12 -5.73
N VAL A 99 -6.16 -3.66 -4.96
CA VAL A 99 -6.34 -3.42 -3.52
C VAL A 99 -7.29 -2.26 -3.29
N PHE A 100 -7.15 -1.17 -4.04
CA PHE A 100 -7.99 0.03 -3.97
C PHE A 100 -9.47 -0.28 -4.22
N SER A 101 -9.78 -1.10 -5.23
CA SER A 101 -11.16 -1.39 -5.62
C SER A 101 -11.74 -2.69 -5.01
N SER A 102 -10.98 -3.41 -4.19
CA SER A 102 -11.45 -4.69 -3.62
C SER A 102 -12.55 -4.48 -2.58
N CYS A 103 -13.49 -5.42 -2.45
CA CYS A 103 -14.58 -5.33 -1.46
C CYS A 103 -14.08 -5.25 -0.01
N ASP A 104 -12.85 -5.69 0.25
CA ASP A 104 -12.23 -5.62 1.57
C ASP A 104 -11.42 -4.35 1.83
N ALA A 105 -11.22 -3.52 0.80
CA ALA A 105 -10.50 -2.25 0.88
C ALA A 105 -11.17 -1.25 1.81
N ALA A 106 -10.41 -0.27 2.28
CA ALA A 106 -10.95 0.85 3.02
C ALA A 106 -11.96 1.65 2.18
N LEU A 107 -11.66 1.93 0.90
CA LEU A 107 -12.57 2.66 0.03
C LEU A 107 -13.95 2.00 -0.11
N ALA A 108 -14.01 0.69 -0.32
CA ALA A 108 -15.28 -0.04 -0.47
C ALA A 108 -16.16 -0.03 0.81
N LYS A 109 -15.57 0.32 1.95
CA LYS A 109 -16.24 0.41 3.26
C LYS A 109 -16.51 1.86 3.67
N THR A 110 -16.15 2.82 2.81
CA THR A 110 -16.40 4.25 3.01
C THR A 110 -17.90 4.54 2.87
N PRO A 111 -18.52 5.36 3.77
CA PRO A 111 -19.96 5.65 3.75
C PRO A 111 -20.49 6.30 2.46
#